data_AF-A0A0G1QUN5-F1
#
_entry.id   AF-A0A0G1QUN5-F1
#
_cell.length_a   1.000
_cell.length_b   1.000
_cell.length_c   1.000
_cell.angle_alpha   90.00
_cell.angle_beta   90.00
_cell.angle_gamma   90.00
#
_symmetry.space_group_name_H-M   'P 1'
#
loop_
_entity.id
_entity.type
_entity.pdbx_description
1 polymer ?
#
loop_
_entity_poly.entity_id
_entity_poly.type
_entity_poly.pdbx_seq_one_letter_code
_entity_poly.pdbx_strand_id
1 'polypeptide(L)'
;MLTPQSQIKVNLPISLKDYLESKANKFGMPLAGYIKHLILKDVADMAYPTFEASESTVKAYKKALKEKSKAVEAKDLKQFFKDL
;
A
#
# COMPACT_ATOMS: atom_id res chain seq x y z
N MET A 1 -19.39 1.80 1.38
CA MET A 1 -18.05 2.22 1.84
C MET A 1 -17.64 3.43 1.03
N LEU A 2 -17.25 4.54 1.68
CA LEU A 2 -16.65 5.67 0.99
C LEU A 2 -15.15 5.38 0.85
N THR A 3 -14.67 5.17 -0.38
CA THR A 3 -13.24 4.99 -0.62
C THR A 3 -12.57 6.36 -0.47
N PRO A 4 -11.60 6.53 0.44
CA PRO A 4 -10.88 7.80 0.56
C PRO A 4 -10.15 8.10 -0.76
N GLN A 5 -10.38 9.30 -1.31
CA GLN A 5 -9.77 9.77 -2.56
C GLN A 5 -8.89 10.98 -2.28
N SER A 6 -7.72 11.05 -2.91
CA SER A 6 -6.84 12.22 -2.92
C SER A 6 -6.69 12.78 -4.33
N GLN A 7 -6.53 14.10 -4.44
CA GLN A 7 -6.32 14.79 -5.71
C GLN A 7 -4.86 15.21 -5.86
N ILE A 8 -4.27 14.96 -7.03
CA ILE A 8 -2.94 15.43 -7.40
C ILE A 8 -3.09 16.59 -8.38
N LYS A 9 -2.50 17.76 -8.06
CA LYS A 9 -2.45 18.93 -8.93
C LYS A 9 -0.99 19.22 -9.30
N VAL A 10 -0.71 19.32 -10.59
CA VAL A 10 0.65 19.54 -11.11
C VAL A 10 0.62 20.68 -12.11
N ASN A 11 1.57 21.62 -11.99
CA ASN A 11 1.78 22.66 -12.97
C ASN A 11 2.87 22.19 -13.95
N LEU A 12 2.56 22.22 -15.25
CA LEU A 12 3.48 21.80 -16.30
C LEU A 12 3.62 22.94 -17.34
N PRO A 13 4.79 23.11 -17.98
CA PRO A 13 4.90 23.92 -19.17
C PRO A 13 3.91 23.44 -20.25
N ILE A 14 3.33 24.38 -21.01
CA ILE A 14 2.32 24.07 -22.03
C ILE A 14 2.85 23.05 -23.04
N SER A 15 4.08 23.23 -23.52
CA SER A 15 4.72 22.32 -24.47
C SER A 15 4.86 20.89 -23.94
N LEU A 16 5.12 20.71 -22.64
CA LEU A 16 5.20 19.41 -22.02
C LEU A 16 3.82 18.76 -21.90
N LYS A 17 2.80 19.54 -21.54
CA LYS A 17 1.41 19.06 -21.50
C LYS A 17 0.98 18.54 -22.87
N ASP A 18 1.20 19.30 -23.94
CA ASP A 18 0.80 18.93 -25.31
C ASP A 18 1.51 17.66 -25.79
N TYR A 19 2.79 17.52 -25.44
CA TYR A 19 3.56 16.31 -25.75
C TYR A 19 3.03 15.08 -25.01
N LEU A 20 2.72 15.22 -23.71
CA LEU A 20 2.14 14.13 -22.91
C LEU A 20 0.74 13.74 -23.38
N GLU A 21 -0.07 14.73 -23.76
CA GLU A 21 -1.42 14.52 -24.31
C GLU A 21 -1.36 13.78 -25.65
N SER A 22 -0.45 14.18 -26.54
CA SER A 22 -0.19 13.47 -27.80
C SER A 22 0.26 12.03 -27.58
N LYS A 23 1.07 11.77 -26.55
CA LYS A 23 1.50 10.41 -26.19
C LYS A 23 0.37 9.59 -25.59
N ALA A 24 -0.46 10.17 -24.73
CA ALA A 24 -1.63 9.51 -24.16
C ALA A 24 -2.65 9.12 -25.24
N ASN A 25 -2.87 10.00 -26.22
CA ASN A 25 -3.75 9.77 -27.37
C ASN A 25 -3.34 8.56 -28.22
N LYS A 26 -2.03 8.25 -28.32
CA LYS A 26 -1.57 7.03 -29.02
C LYS A 26 -2.10 5.74 -28.41
N PHE A 27 -2.46 5.76 -27.12
CA PHE A 27 -3.03 4.64 -26.40
C PHE A 27 -4.55 4.76 -26.24
N GLY A 28 -5.19 5.77 -26.85
CA GLY A 28 -6.63 6.04 -26.69
C GLY A 28 -7.02 6.42 -25.26
N MET A 29 -6.07 6.96 -24.48
CA MET A 29 -6.29 7.28 -23.07
C MET A 29 -6.28 8.79 -22.82
N PRO A 30 -7.10 9.29 -21.88
CA PRO A 30 -6.97 10.67 -21.40
C PRO A 30 -5.64 10.87 -20.66
N LEU A 31 -5.13 12.10 -20.67
CA LEU A 31 -3.86 12.46 -20.01
C LEU A 31 -3.79 12.01 -18.54
N ALA A 32 -4.88 12.17 -17.78
CA ALA A 32 -4.96 11.72 -16.39
C ALA A 32 -4.78 10.21 -16.24
N GLY A 33 -5.34 9.41 -17.15
CA GLY A 33 -5.19 7.96 -17.17
C GLY A 33 -3.74 7.56 -17.48
N TYR A 34 -3.12 8.24 -18.44
CA TYR A 34 -1.72 8.03 -18.78
C TYR A 34 -0.78 8.39 -17.60
N ILE A 35 -1.00 9.51 -16.91
CA ILE A 35 -0.23 9.88 -15.72
C ILE A 35 -0.41 8.83 -14.61
N LYS A 36 -1.65 8.39 -14.36
CA LYS A 36 -1.92 7.32 -13.37
C LYS A 36 -1.17 6.04 -13.70
N HIS A 37 -1.13 5.63 -14.97
CA HIS A 37 -0.37 4.47 -15.40
C HIS A 37 1.13 4.62 -15.12
N LEU A 38 1.72 5.79 -15.41
CA LEU A 38 3.13 6.05 -15.11
C LEU A 38 3.44 5.96 -13.62
N ILE A 39 2.60 6.56 -12.78
CA ILE A 39 2.75 6.49 -11.31
C ILE A 39 2.70 5.02 -10.86
N LEU A 40 1.70 4.26 -11.32
CA LEU A 40 1.56 2.86 -10.94
C LEU A 40 2.76 2.01 -11.37
N LYS A 41 3.31 2.28 -12.56
CA LYS A 41 4.50 1.59 -13.06
C LYS A 41 5.74 1.93 -12.24
N ASP A 42 5.89 3.19 -11.84
CA ASP A 42 7.02 3.66 -11.02
C ASP A 42 7.02 3.02 -9.62
N VAL A 43 5.85 2.88 -9.00
CA VAL A 43 5.72 2.31 -7.65
C VAL A 43 5.46 0.80 -7.65
N ALA A 44 5.37 0.15 -8.81
CA ALA A 44 5.00 -1.27 -8.91
C ALA A 44 5.98 -2.18 -8.16
N ASP A 45 7.28 -1.84 -8.22
CA ASP A 45 8.35 -2.61 -7.60
C ASP A 45 8.76 -2.06 -6.22
N MET A 46 8.08 -1.03 -5.72
CA MET A 46 8.35 -0.49 -4.40
C MET A 46 7.70 -1.37 -3.34
N ALA A 47 8.52 -1.94 -2.45
CA ALA A 47 8.00 -2.54 -1.24
C ALA A 47 7.18 -1.50 -0.47
N TYR A 48 5.98 -1.90 -0.01
CA TYR A 48 5.16 -1.03 0.83
C TYR A 48 6.00 -0.59 2.04
N PRO A 49 6.02 0.71 2.40
CA PRO A 49 6.86 1.20 3.48
C PRO A 49 6.54 0.44 4.77
N THR A 50 7.50 -0.35 5.22
CA THR A 50 7.43 -1.02 6.52
C THR A 50 7.96 -0.06 7.56
N PHE A 51 7.12 0.27 8.54
CA PHE A 51 7.53 1.07 9.68
C PHE A 51 8.08 0.15 10.77
N GLU A 52 9.09 0.61 11.51
CA GLU A 52 9.55 -0.10 12.69
C GLU A 52 8.40 -0.17 13.71
N ALA A 53 8.12 -1.36 14.22
CA ALA A 53 7.12 -1.53 15.25
C ALA A 53 7.53 -0.77 16.52
N SER A 54 6.57 -0.27 17.30
CA SER A 54 6.88 0.41 18.56
C SER A 54 7.75 -0.47 19.47
N GLU A 55 8.56 0.15 20.33
CA GLU A 55 9.39 -0.61 21.27
C GLU A 55 8.57 -1.61 22.11
N SER A 56 7.35 -1.22 22.49
CA SER A 56 6.42 -2.08 23.23
C SER A 56 6.07 -3.34 22.43
N THR A 57 5.79 -3.19 21.14
CA THR A 57 5.49 -4.30 20.23
C THR A 57 6.71 -5.20 20.04
N VAL A 58 7.90 -4.62 19.86
CA VAL A 58 9.15 -5.39 19.72
C VAL A 58 9.46 -6.19 21.00
N LYS A 59 9.27 -5.58 22.18
CA LYS A 59 9.45 -6.24 23.49
C LYS A 59 8.45 -7.39 23.68
N ALA A 60 7.17 -7.16 23.36
CA ALA A 60 6.13 -8.19 23.44
C ALA A 60 6.42 -9.36 22.50
N TYR A 61 6.80 -9.08 21.26
CA TYR A 61 7.21 -10.10 20.29
C TYR A 61 8.38 -10.95 20.77
N LYS A 62 9.46 -10.31 21.24
CA LYS A 62 10.63 -11.01 21.79
C LYS A 62 10.28 -11.88 22.99
N LYS A 63 9.36 -11.42 23.86
CA LYS A 63 8.84 -12.21 24.98
C LYS A 63 8.04 -13.41 24.50
N ALA A 64 7.12 -13.21 23.55
CA ALA A 64 6.30 -14.29 22.98
C ALA A 64 7.15 -15.40 22.33
N LEU A 65 8.23 -15.05 21.62
CA LEU A 65 9.15 -16.04 21.06
C LEU A 65 9.85 -16.89 22.13
N LYS A 66 10.23 -16.29 23.28
CA LYS A 66 10.85 -17.02 24.39
C LYS A 66 9.85 -17.92 25.13
N GLU A 67 8.60 -17.50 25.18
CA GLU A 67 7.52 -18.22 25.87
C GLU A 67 6.70 -19.11 24.94
N LYS A 68 7.23 -19.47 23.77
CA LYS A 68 6.53 -20.30 22.77
C LYS A 68 6.04 -21.64 23.33
N SER A 69 6.74 -22.21 24.31
CA SER A 69 6.33 -23.45 25.00
C SER A 69 5.07 -23.30 25.85
N LYS A 70 4.70 -22.07 26.22
CA LYS A 70 3.46 -21.76 26.94
C LYS A 70 2.29 -21.44 26.01
N ALA A 71 2.50 -21.49 24.70
CA ALA A 71 1.44 -21.22 23.73
C ALA A 71 0.36 -22.31 23.78
N VAL A 72 -0.90 -21.89 23.68
CA VAL A 72 -2.04 -22.80 23.55
C VAL A 72 -2.23 -23.13 22.08
N GLU A 73 -2.29 -24.42 21.75
CA GLU A 73 -2.57 -24.87 20.39
C GLU A 73 -4.06 -24.65 20.06
N ALA A 74 -4.32 -23.76 19.11
CA ALA A 74 -5.68 -23.47 18.64
C ALA A 74 -6.15 -24.53 17.65
N LYS A 75 -6.80 -25.61 18.15
CA LYS A 75 -7.32 -26.71 17.32
C LYS A 75 -8.64 -26.39 16.61
N ASP A 76 -9.45 -25.51 17.20
CA ASP A 76 -10.71 -25.04 16.63
C ASP A 76 -10.70 -23.51 16.56
N LEU A 77 -10.78 -22.98 15.33
CA LEU A 77 -10.81 -21.54 15.07
C LEU A 77 -12.01 -20.86 15.75
N LYS A 78 -13.19 -21.48 15.76
CA LYS A 78 -14.40 -20.87 16.33
C LYS A 78 -14.28 -20.73 17.84
N GLN A 79 -13.71 -21.74 18.50
CA GLN A 79 -13.48 -21.70 19.94
C GLN A 79 -12.36 -20.71 20.28
N PHE A 80 -11.27 -20.72 19.52
CA PHE A 80 -10.17 -19.78 19.68
C PHE A 80 -10.63 -18.30 19.65
N PHE A 81 -11.48 -17.92 18.69
CA PHE A 81 -12.01 -16.56 18.64
C PHE A 81 -13.02 -16.22 19.75
N LYS A 82 -13.61 -17.22 20.43
CA LYS A 82 -14.45 -16.98 21.62
C LYS A 82 -13.60 -16.77 22.88
N ASP A 83 -12.41 -17.35 22.92
CA ASP A 83 -11.50 -17.31 24.07
C ASP A 83 -10.51 -16.13 24.03
N LEU A 84 -10.61 -15.28 23.02
CA LEU A 84 -9.71 -14.15 22.71
C LEU A 84 -10.26 -12.82 23.24
#